data_AF-A0A7S3HZ57-F1
#
_entry.id   AF-A0A7S3HZ57-F1
#
_cell.length_a   1.000
_cell.length_b   1.000
_cell.length_c   1.000
_cell.angle_alpha   90.00
_cell.angle_beta   90.00
_cell.angle_gamma   90.00
#
_symmetry.space_group_name_H-M   'P 1'
#
loop_
_entity.id
_entity.type
_entity.pdbx_description
1 polymer ?
#
loop_
_entity_poly.entity_id
_entity_poly.type
_entity_poly.pdbx_seq_one_letter_code
_entity_poly.pdbx_strand_id
1 'polypeptide(L)'
;YGPAVITKEVGTIDAVAWEWGYDQNQEHYNRRTTLSTHQCTDYELGLDHEGAGARLFPNGFEEGGRKARGTRLCIESNELGVKGTYSSNEGRILSIVLNRCMGDDFCLSEQEAKKWLRGRYLILETNRIRFDPELFGTDSIIREHFEERIPIMTFAPIEVPYQISQIEVELQDLLINFDELTELVDLSCFSLHRQ
;
A
#
# COMPACT_ATOMS: atom_id res chain seq x y z
N TYR A 1 21.96 3.10 -6.24
CA TYR A 1 20.62 2.59 -6.59
C TYR A 1 19.63 3.71 -6.33
N GLY A 2 19.04 4.25 -7.40
CA GLY A 2 18.15 5.39 -7.32
C GLY A 2 16.72 4.97 -7.62
N PRO A 3 15.72 5.70 -7.10
CA PRO A 3 14.35 5.56 -7.54
C PRO A 3 14.25 5.79 -9.06
N ALA A 4 13.40 5.02 -9.73
CA ALA A 4 13.09 5.17 -11.13
C ALA A 4 11.65 5.63 -11.26
N VAL A 5 11.40 6.73 -11.97
CA VAL A 5 10.04 7.18 -12.26
C VAL A 5 9.54 6.39 -13.48
N ILE A 6 8.35 5.79 -13.39
CA ILE A 6 7.72 5.19 -14.56
C ILE A 6 7.42 6.29 -15.57
N THR A 7 7.83 6.08 -16.81
CA THR A 7 7.61 7.07 -17.87
C THR A 7 6.34 6.70 -18.64
N LYS A 8 5.66 7.69 -19.22
CA LYS A 8 4.38 7.49 -19.92
C LYS A 8 4.49 6.51 -21.09
N GLU A 9 5.67 6.44 -21.72
CA GLU A 9 5.97 5.52 -22.82
C GLU A 9 5.97 4.05 -22.35
N VAL A 10 6.26 3.79 -21.07
CA VAL A 10 6.18 2.46 -20.46
C VAL A 10 4.74 2.17 -20.01
N GLY A 11 4.13 3.12 -19.30
CA GLY A 11 2.81 2.95 -18.72
C GLY A 11 2.55 3.81 -17.49
N THR A 12 1.58 3.40 -16.69
CA THR A 12 1.22 4.03 -15.41
C THR A 12 1.25 2.98 -14.30
N ILE A 13 1.41 3.45 -13.06
CA ILE A 13 1.22 2.62 -11.86
C ILE A 13 0.01 3.20 -11.15
N ASP A 14 -1.01 2.38 -10.97
CA ASP A 14 -2.26 2.77 -10.34
C ASP A 14 -2.43 1.98 -9.04
N ALA A 15 -2.83 2.66 -7.96
CA ALA A 15 -3.34 1.99 -6.78
C ALA A 15 -4.83 1.67 -6.99
N VAL A 16 -5.25 0.46 -6.65
CA VAL A 16 -6.61 -0.02 -6.90
C VAL A 16 -7.15 -0.72 -5.67
N ALA A 17 -8.40 -0.46 -5.34
CA ALA A 17 -9.17 -1.24 -4.38
C ALA A 17 -10.11 -2.21 -5.12
N TRP A 18 -10.05 -3.47 -4.73
CA TRP A 18 -11.03 -4.48 -5.08
C TRP A 18 -11.95 -4.68 -3.88
N GLU A 19 -13.24 -4.39 -4.06
CA GLU A 19 -14.23 -4.44 -2.98
C GLU A 19 -15.38 -5.37 -3.36
N TRP A 20 -15.81 -6.19 -2.41
CA TRP A 20 -17.02 -7.00 -2.54
C TRP A 20 -17.85 -6.91 -1.27
N GLY A 21 -19.14 -7.21 -1.39
CA GLY A 21 -20.07 -7.07 -0.27
C GLY A 21 -21.51 -7.07 -0.74
N TYR A 22 -22.40 -6.62 0.14
CA TYR A 22 -23.82 -6.44 -0.15
C TYR A 22 -24.19 -4.97 0.05
N ASP A 23 -24.98 -4.42 -0.86
CA ASP A 23 -25.46 -3.04 -0.74
C ASP A 23 -26.68 -2.91 0.18
N GLN A 24 -27.27 -1.71 0.26
CA GLN A 24 -28.45 -1.45 1.09
C GLN A 24 -29.69 -2.28 0.70
N ASN A 25 -29.72 -2.82 -0.52
CA ASN A 25 -30.81 -3.65 -1.04
C ASN A 25 -30.51 -5.15 -0.93
N GLN A 26 -29.42 -5.56 -0.25
CA GLN A 26 -28.92 -6.94 -0.20
C GLN A 26 -28.47 -7.46 -1.57
N GLU A 27 -28.12 -6.57 -2.51
CA GLU A 27 -27.54 -6.99 -3.79
C GLU A 27 -26.03 -7.12 -3.63
N HIS A 28 -25.49 -8.27 -4.03
CA HIS A 28 -24.05 -8.50 -3.98
C HIS A 28 -23.34 -7.64 -5.04
N TYR A 29 -22.32 -6.90 -4.61
CA TYR A 29 -21.44 -6.16 -5.50
C TYR A 29 -20.02 -6.74 -5.49
N ASN A 30 -19.34 -6.58 -6.63
CA ASN A 30 -17.90 -6.73 -6.74
C ASN A 30 -17.41 -5.62 -7.66
N ARG A 31 -16.61 -4.71 -7.12
CA ARG A 31 -16.17 -3.50 -7.83
C ARG A 31 -14.68 -3.28 -7.69
N ARG A 32 -14.13 -2.65 -8.72
CA ARG A 32 -12.73 -2.26 -8.81
C ARG A 32 -12.68 -0.74 -8.91
N THR A 33 -11.99 -0.09 -7.99
CA THR A 33 -11.90 1.37 -7.89
C THR A 33 -10.45 1.79 -7.93
N THR A 34 -10.08 2.70 -8.84
CA THR A 34 -8.76 3.34 -8.82
C THR A 34 -8.71 4.35 -7.68
N LEU A 35 -7.67 4.26 -6.86
CA LEU A 35 -7.43 5.12 -5.72
C LEU A 35 -6.66 6.37 -6.15
N SER A 36 -6.92 7.47 -5.46
CA SER A 36 -6.16 8.69 -5.62
C SER A 36 -4.75 8.48 -5.11
N THR A 37 -3.77 8.93 -5.90
CA THR A 37 -2.37 8.94 -5.49
C THR A 37 -1.74 10.29 -5.74
N HIS A 38 -0.80 10.66 -4.89
CA HIS A 38 -0.05 11.92 -4.98
C HIS A 38 1.42 11.70 -4.65
N GLN A 39 2.25 12.68 -4.95
CA GLN A 39 3.63 12.67 -4.45
C GLN A 39 3.61 12.84 -2.95
N CYS A 40 4.24 11.91 -2.23
CA CYS A 40 4.28 11.96 -0.77
C CYS A 40 4.85 13.29 -0.27
N THR A 41 4.14 13.89 0.68
CA THR A 41 4.55 15.08 1.41
C THR A 41 5.66 14.76 2.41
N ASP A 42 6.33 15.80 2.91
CA ASP A 42 7.34 15.63 3.97
C ASP A 42 6.74 15.05 5.25
N TYR A 43 5.49 15.40 5.57
CA TYR A 43 4.73 14.81 6.66
C TYR A 43 4.54 13.29 6.49
N GLU A 44 4.05 12.85 5.33
CA GLU A 44 3.83 11.42 5.04
C GLU A 44 5.14 10.63 5.02
N LEU A 45 6.23 11.25 4.58
CA LEU A 45 7.57 10.66 4.62
C LEU A 45 8.20 10.69 6.03
N GLY A 46 7.53 11.26 7.04
CA GLY A 46 8.05 11.40 8.40
C GLY A 46 9.25 12.35 8.52
N LEU A 47 9.39 13.29 7.58
CA LEU A 47 10.45 14.29 7.55
C LEU A 47 10.08 15.56 8.34
N ASP A 48 8.80 15.79 8.62
CA ASP A 48 8.36 16.85 9.52
C ASP A 48 8.50 16.42 10.99
N HIS A 49 9.39 17.10 11.72
CA HIS A 49 9.74 16.77 13.11
C HIS A 49 8.60 16.98 14.12
N GLU A 50 7.53 17.67 13.74
CA GLU A 50 6.40 18.01 14.63
C GLU A 50 5.33 16.90 14.68
N GLY A 51 5.37 15.90 13.79
CA GLY A 51 4.40 14.81 13.73
C GLY A 51 4.94 13.50 14.33
N ALA A 52 4.60 13.19 15.59
CA ALA A 52 4.87 11.87 16.17
C ALA A 52 3.92 10.77 15.62
N GLY A 53 2.83 11.14 14.94
CA GLY A 53 1.70 10.24 14.66
C GLY A 53 1.77 9.40 13.37
N ALA A 54 2.53 9.81 12.36
CA ALA A 54 2.42 9.22 11.02
C ALA A 54 3.78 8.91 10.39
N ARG A 55 4.75 8.45 11.20
CA ARG A 55 6.05 8.11 10.67
C ARG A 55 5.97 6.77 9.95
N LEU A 56 5.99 6.77 8.62
CA LEU A 56 6.36 5.59 7.84
C LEU A 56 7.72 5.03 8.29
N PHE A 57 8.56 5.89 8.87
CA PHE A 57 9.89 5.50 9.33
C PHE A 57 10.13 5.78 10.82
N PRO A 58 10.27 4.75 11.67
CA PRO A 58 10.76 4.95 13.02
C PRO A 58 12.17 5.58 13.01
N ASN A 59 12.50 6.30 14.08
CA ASN A 59 13.72 7.11 14.24
C ASN A 59 14.98 6.53 13.55
N GLY A 60 15.66 7.33 12.71
CA GLY A 60 16.92 6.94 12.04
C GLY A 60 16.88 6.89 10.51
N PHE A 61 15.73 7.17 9.90
CA PHE A 61 15.47 7.02 8.46
C PHE A 61 15.28 8.33 7.70
N GLU A 62 15.64 9.48 8.29
CA GLU A 62 15.60 10.79 7.61
C GLU A 62 16.34 10.78 6.26
N GLU A 63 17.44 10.04 6.18
CA GLU A 63 18.21 9.94 4.94
C GLU A 63 17.45 9.16 3.86
N GLY A 64 16.65 8.17 4.25
CA GLY A 64 15.76 7.42 3.36
C GLY A 64 14.62 8.31 2.85
N GLY A 65 13.92 9.01 3.76
CA GLY A 65 12.85 9.94 3.40
C GLY A 65 13.34 11.08 2.49
N ARG A 66 14.51 11.67 2.77
CA ARG A 66 15.10 12.73 1.92
C ARG A 66 15.45 12.22 0.51
N LYS A 67 15.96 10.99 0.39
CA LYS A 67 16.22 10.36 -0.92
C LYS A 67 14.94 9.97 -1.66
N ALA A 68 13.86 9.75 -0.92
CA ALA A 68 12.55 9.37 -1.45
C ALA A 68 11.72 10.56 -1.96
N ARG A 69 12.02 11.79 -1.50
CA ARG A 69 11.27 13.00 -1.87
C ARG A 69 11.11 13.14 -3.39
N GLY A 70 9.87 13.29 -3.83
CA GLY A 70 9.50 13.44 -5.24
C GLY A 70 9.54 12.15 -6.07
N THR A 71 9.80 10.99 -5.46
CA THR A 71 9.89 9.71 -6.17
C THR A 71 8.98 8.61 -5.65
N ARG A 72 8.31 8.87 -4.52
CA ARG A 72 7.29 7.99 -3.96
C ARG A 72 5.90 8.54 -4.19
N LEU A 73 4.98 7.62 -4.41
CA LEU A 73 3.56 7.89 -4.48
C LEU A 73 2.90 7.40 -3.19
N CYS A 74 2.08 8.26 -2.60
CA CYS A 74 1.28 7.97 -1.43
C CYS A 74 -0.18 7.78 -1.86
N ILE A 75 -0.89 6.91 -1.15
CA ILE A 75 -2.34 6.74 -1.27
C ILE A 75 -2.97 7.55 -0.14
N GLU A 76 -4.09 8.23 -0.43
CA GLU A 76 -4.82 8.99 0.57
C GLU A 76 -5.25 8.11 1.75
N SER A 77 -5.01 8.58 2.97
CA SER A 77 -5.23 7.78 4.20
C SER A 77 -6.68 7.28 4.35
N ASN A 78 -7.66 8.12 3.98
CA ASN A 78 -9.07 7.75 3.98
C ASN A 78 -9.44 6.67 2.94
N GLU A 79 -8.55 6.36 2.00
CA GLU A 79 -8.70 5.30 1.01
C GLU A 79 -7.92 4.02 1.37
N LEU A 80 -7.17 4.02 2.48
CA LEU A 80 -6.40 2.84 2.92
C LEU A 80 -7.20 1.85 3.75
N GLY A 81 -8.43 2.20 4.14
CA GLY A 81 -9.29 1.32 4.92
C GLY A 81 -9.49 -0.03 4.24
N VAL A 82 -9.12 -1.10 4.93
CA VAL A 82 -9.33 -2.50 4.51
C VAL A 82 -10.45 -3.09 5.33
N LYS A 83 -11.24 -3.99 4.73
CA LYS A 83 -12.37 -4.65 5.38
C LYS A 83 -12.33 -6.13 5.11
N GLY A 84 -12.70 -6.94 6.10
CA GLY A 84 -12.86 -8.38 5.97
C GLY A 84 -11.61 -9.12 5.50
N THR A 85 -11.80 -10.41 5.18
CA THR A 85 -10.81 -11.29 4.57
C THR A 85 -11.35 -11.78 3.23
N TYR A 86 -10.53 -12.37 2.34
CA TYR A 86 -11.01 -12.89 1.05
C TYR A 86 -12.21 -13.85 1.15
N SER A 87 -12.37 -14.55 2.28
CA SER A 87 -13.49 -15.46 2.55
C SER A 87 -14.71 -14.79 3.19
N SER A 88 -14.62 -13.51 3.58
CA SER A 88 -15.69 -12.76 4.21
C SER A 88 -16.77 -12.39 3.20
N ASN A 89 -18.02 -12.26 3.67
CA ASN A 89 -19.17 -11.84 2.83
C ASN A 89 -19.02 -10.42 2.27
N GLU A 90 -18.20 -9.61 2.94
CA GLU A 90 -17.73 -8.31 2.46
C GLU A 90 -16.22 -8.23 2.67
N GLY A 91 -15.54 -7.52 1.78
CA GLY A 91 -14.14 -7.24 1.97
C GLY A 91 -13.57 -6.25 0.98
N ARG A 92 -12.34 -5.82 1.26
CA ARG A 92 -11.57 -4.88 0.45
C ARG A 92 -10.11 -5.31 0.41
N ILE A 93 -9.54 -5.39 -0.78
CA ILE A 93 -8.12 -5.65 -0.99
C ILE A 93 -7.54 -4.47 -1.76
N LEU A 94 -6.39 -3.97 -1.31
CA LEU A 94 -5.61 -2.98 -2.04
C LEU A 94 -4.62 -3.70 -2.95
N SER A 95 -4.37 -3.13 -4.13
CA SER A 95 -3.44 -3.67 -5.13
C SER A 95 -2.74 -2.53 -5.87
N ILE A 96 -1.47 -2.72 -6.17
CA ILE A 96 -0.71 -1.81 -7.05
C ILE A 96 -0.66 -2.46 -8.43
N VAL A 97 -1.17 -1.76 -9.44
CA VAL A 97 -1.33 -2.28 -10.80
C VAL A 97 -0.43 -1.50 -11.75
N LEU A 98 0.44 -2.20 -12.45
CA LEU A 98 1.23 -1.63 -13.55
C LEU A 98 0.43 -1.73 -14.85
N ASN A 99 -0.09 -0.61 -15.32
CA ASN A 99 -0.83 -0.52 -16.57
C ASN A 99 0.09 -0.14 -17.73
N ARG A 100 0.07 -0.93 -18.81
CA ARG A 100 0.93 -0.71 -19.98
C ARG A 100 0.41 0.44 -20.84
N CYS A 101 1.32 1.24 -21.37
CA CYS A 101 1.00 2.15 -22.48
C CYS A 101 0.59 1.35 -23.72
N MET A 102 -0.59 1.60 -24.29
CA MET A 102 -1.06 0.92 -25.50
C MET A 102 -1.79 1.88 -26.43
N GLY A 103 -1.62 1.69 -27.74
CA GLY A 103 -2.42 2.34 -28.77
C GLY A 103 -1.88 3.67 -29.29
N ASP A 104 -0.92 4.28 -28.59
CA ASP A 104 -0.29 5.52 -29.01
C ASP A 104 1.11 5.32 -29.60
N ASP A 105 1.50 6.18 -30.55
CA ASP A 105 2.81 6.13 -31.23
C ASP A 105 4.00 6.33 -30.28
N PHE A 106 3.78 6.97 -29.12
CA PHE A 106 4.83 7.17 -28.11
C PHE A 106 5.01 5.97 -27.18
N CYS A 107 4.11 4.98 -27.21
CA CYS A 107 4.24 3.79 -26.37
C CYS A 107 5.44 2.95 -26.82
N LEU A 108 6.25 2.50 -25.86
CA LEU A 108 7.34 1.58 -26.12
C LEU A 108 6.80 0.25 -26.68
N SER A 109 7.57 -0.36 -27.58
CA SER A 109 7.29 -1.73 -27.99
C SER A 109 7.38 -2.69 -26.80
N GLU A 110 6.73 -3.85 -26.89
CA GLU A 110 6.76 -4.85 -25.81
C GLU A 110 8.20 -5.26 -25.44
N GLN A 111 9.10 -5.36 -26.41
CA GLN A 111 10.50 -5.72 -26.16
C GLN A 111 11.26 -4.60 -25.43
N GLU A 112 11.05 -3.34 -25.82
CA GLU A 112 11.67 -2.19 -25.18
C GLU A 112 11.16 -2.00 -23.77
N ALA A 113 9.85 -2.12 -23.55
CA ALA A 113 9.26 -2.10 -22.23
C ALA A 113 9.80 -3.27 -21.38
N LYS A 114 9.92 -4.50 -21.92
CA LYS A 114 10.52 -5.65 -21.18
C LYS A 114 11.92 -5.37 -20.73
N LYS A 115 12.73 -4.82 -21.64
CA LYS A 115 14.10 -4.41 -21.34
C LYS A 115 14.12 -3.30 -20.30
N TRP A 116 13.16 -2.38 -20.34
CA TRP A 116 13.00 -1.33 -19.35
C TRP A 116 12.60 -1.88 -17.99
N LEU A 117 11.67 -2.83 -17.88
CA LEU A 117 11.24 -3.38 -16.58
C LEU A 117 12.27 -4.35 -15.96
N ARG A 118 13.16 -4.93 -16.76
CA ARG A 118 14.14 -5.90 -16.28
C ARG A 118 15.00 -5.35 -15.14
N GLY A 119 15.07 -6.11 -14.05
CA GLY A 119 15.84 -5.75 -12.85
C GLY A 119 15.23 -4.59 -12.06
N ARG A 120 13.93 -4.31 -12.25
CA ARG A 120 13.20 -3.33 -11.45
C ARG A 120 12.18 -3.99 -10.54
N TYR A 121 11.92 -3.33 -9.41
CA TYR A 121 11.06 -3.79 -8.34
C TYR A 121 10.16 -2.65 -7.90
N LEU A 122 8.91 -2.96 -7.59
CA LEU A 122 8.09 -2.08 -6.77
C LEU A 122 8.50 -2.30 -5.32
N ILE A 123 8.79 -1.21 -4.64
CA ILE A 123 8.91 -1.17 -3.19
C ILE A 123 7.58 -0.64 -2.70
N LEU A 124 6.90 -1.41 -1.87
CA LEU A 124 5.77 -0.95 -1.10
C LEU A 124 6.21 -0.85 0.36
N GLU A 125 5.91 0.29 0.96
CA GLU A 125 6.15 0.57 2.36
C GLU A 125 4.82 0.84 3.03
N THR A 126 4.54 0.08 4.08
CA THR A 126 3.33 0.18 4.87
C THR A 126 3.66 0.28 6.35
N ASN A 127 2.89 1.08 7.06
CA ASN A 127 2.79 0.96 8.50
C ASN A 127 1.73 -0.09 8.82
N ARG A 128 2.04 -1.02 9.72
CA ARG A 128 1.06 -1.98 10.23
C ARG A 128 1.05 -2.02 11.75
N ILE A 129 -0.11 -2.30 12.31
CA ILE A 129 -0.28 -2.59 13.73
C ILE A 129 -0.40 -4.11 13.88
N ARG A 130 0.42 -4.67 14.76
CA ARG A 130 0.39 -6.08 15.18
C ARG A 130 0.11 -6.15 16.68
N PHE A 131 -0.54 -7.22 17.11
CA PHE A 131 -0.72 -7.53 18.52
C PHE A 131 0.31 -8.57 18.99
N ASP A 132 0.99 -8.29 20.10
CA ASP A 132 1.84 -9.25 20.79
C ASP A 132 1.02 -10.04 21.82
N PRO A 133 0.83 -11.36 21.64
CA PRO A 133 0.03 -12.16 22.55
C PRO A 133 0.69 -12.35 23.94
N GLU A 134 1.97 -12.00 24.10
CA GLU A 134 2.67 -12.12 25.38
C GLU A 134 2.49 -10.87 26.27
N LEU A 135 1.95 -9.78 25.72
CA LEU A 135 1.76 -8.49 26.40
C LEU A 135 0.26 -8.22 26.63
N PHE A 136 -0.05 -7.35 27.59
CA PHE A 136 -1.42 -7.00 27.95
C PHE A 136 -1.73 -5.53 27.68
N GLY A 137 -2.99 -5.21 27.41
CA GLY A 137 -3.44 -3.83 27.25
C GLY A 137 -2.81 -3.13 26.05
N THR A 138 -2.59 -1.82 26.17
CA THR A 138 -1.98 -1.00 25.11
C THR A 138 -0.54 -1.41 24.77
N ASP A 139 0.15 -2.09 25.69
CA ASP A 139 1.52 -2.56 25.48
C ASP A 139 1.58 -3.72 24.47
N SER A 140 0.47 -4.42 24.25
CA SER A 140 0.35 -5.43 23.19
C SER A 140 0.34 -4.84 21.79
N ILE A 141 0.12 -3.53 21.65
CA ILE A 141 0.02 -2.86 20.35
C ILE A 141 1.43 -2.54 19.84
N ILE A 142 1.88 -3.28 18.83
CA ILE A 142 3.16 -3.05 18.17
C ILE A 142 2.91 -2.34 16.83
N ARG A 143 3.42 -1.11 16.72
CA ARG A 143 3.49 -0.38 15.45
C ARG A 143 4.81 -0.71 14.76
N GLU A 144 4.74 -1.23 13.54
CA GLU A 144 5.93 -1.60 12.78
C GLU A 144 5.85 -1.14 11.32
N HIS A 145 7.00 -0.77 10.78
CA HIS A 145 7.18 -0.46 9.35
C HIS A 145 7.52 -1.75 8.61
N PHE A 146 6.84 -1.98 7.48
CA PHE A 146 7.03 -3.13 6.63
C PHE A 146 7.39 -2.66 5.21
N GLU A 147 8.48 -3.21 4.66
CA GLU A 147 8.92 -2.98 3.29
C GLU A 147 8.80 -4.29 2.50
N GLU A 148 8.01 -4.26 1.43
CA GLU A 148 7.89 -5.38 0.48
C GLU A 148 8.51 -5.01 -0.87
N ARG A 149 9.34 -5.91 -1.41
CA ARG A 149 9.98 -5.75 -2.72
C ARG A 149 9.37 -6.72 -3.71
N ILE A 150 8.57 -6.20 -4.62
CA ILE A 150 7.86 -6.99 -5.62
C ILE A 150 8.64 -6.91 -6.95
N PRO A 151 9.23 -8.02 -7.44
CA PRO A 151 9.91 -8.03 -8.72
C PRO A 151 8.91 -7.85 -9.86
N ILE A 152 9.16 -6.91 -10.76
CA ILE A 152 8.37 -6.78 -11.99
C ILE A 152 8.95 -7.76 -13.01
N MET A 153 8.52 -9.02 -12.93
CA MET A 153 9.04 -10.09 -13.78
C MET A 153 8.31 -10.18 -15.13
N THR A 154 7.10 -9.64 -15.25
CA THR A 154 6.22 -9.89 -16.41
C THR A 154 5.43 -8.65 -16.85
N PHE A 155 4.81 -8.78 -18.03
CA PHE A 155 3.91 -7.79 -18.66
C PHE A 155 2.44 -7.99 -18.27
N ALA A 156 2.19 -8.94 -17.38
CA ALA A 156 0.86 -9.13 -16.83
C ALA A 156 0.62 -8.08 -15.74
N PRO A 157 -0.64 -7.64 -15.54
CA PRO A 157 -1.02 -6.93 -14.32
C PRO A 157 -0.50 -7.75 -13.14
N ILE A 158 0.41 -7.17 -12.36
CA ILE A 158 0.80 -7.74 -11.08
C ILE A 158 -0.22 -7.17 -10.11
N GLU A 159 -1.05 -8.02 -9.53
CA GLU A 159 -1.88 -7.65 -8.40
C GLU A 159 -1.17 -8.16 -7.15
N VAL A 160 -0.77 -7.24 -6.28
CA VAL A 160 -0.20 -7.57 -4.97
C VAL A 160 -1.31 -7.36 -3.96
N PRO A 161 -2.03 -8.42 -3.55
CA PRO A 161 -3.08 -8.30 -2.57
C PRO A 161 -2.46 -8.07 -1.19
N TYR A 162 -2.84 -6.98 -0.53
CA TYR A 162 -2.59 -6.82 0.90
C TYR A 162 -3.70 -7.53 1.65
N GLN A 163 -3.39 -8.72 2.20
CA GLN A 163 -4.31 -9.43 3.08
C GLN A 163 -4.10 -8.94 4.51
N ILE A 164 -5.18 -8.43 5.10
CA ILE A 164 -5.23 -8.11 6.51
C ILE A 164 -6.00 -9.24 7.20
N SER A 165 -5.31 -9.99 8.06
CA SER A 165 -5.95 -10.97 8.92
C SER A 165 -6.53 -10.26 10.13
N GLN A 166 -7.86 -10.26 10.27
CA GLN A 166 -8.51 -9.90 11.53
C GLN A 166 -8.13 -10.98 12.56
N ILE A 167 -7.44 -10.57 13.62
CA ILE A 167 -7.21 -11.43 14.78
C ILE A 167 -8.28 -11.05 15.80
N GLU A 168 -9.27 -11.90 15.98
CA GLU A 168 -10.15 -11.80 17.14
C GLU A 168 -9.31 -12.15 18.38
N VAL A 169 -8.93 -11.12 19.14
CA VAL A 169 -8.27 -11.31 20.43
C VAL A 169 -9.38 -11.31 21.49
N GLU A 170 -9.61 -12.46 22.14
CA GLU A 170 -10.50 -12.54 23.31
C GLU A 170 -9.86 -11.84 24.51
N LEU A 171 -9.86 -10.51 24.49
CA LEU A 171 -9.43 -9.67 25.60
C LEU A 171 -10.62 -9.48 26.53
N GLN A 172 -10.89 -10.47 27.39
CA GLN A 172 -12.06 -10.50 28.29
C GLN A 172 -12.16 -9.31 29.27
N ASP A 173 -11.18 -8.38 29.30
CA ASP A 173 -11.10 -7.27 30.26
C ASP A 173 -10.88 -5.86 29.66
N LEU A 174 -11.00 -5.64 28.34
CA LEU A 174 -10.76 -4.32 27.73
C LEU A 174 -12.00 -3.73 27.04
N LEU A 175 -12.39 -2.52 27.47
CA LEU A 175 -13.36 -1.60 26.85
C LEU A 175 -12.85 -1.01 25.51
N ILE A 176 -12.11 -1.77 24.71
CA ILE A 176 -11.56 -1.30 23.44
C ILE A 176 -12.33 -2.00 22.32
N ASN A 177 -13.08 -1.21 21.56
CA ASN A 177 -13.77 -1.69 20.36
C ASN A 177 -12.72 -1.89 19.24
N PHE A 178 -12.25 -3.12 19.05
CA PHE A 178 -11.26 -3.42 18.01
C PHE A 178 -11.84 -3.36 16.59
N ASP A 179 -13.17 -3.26 16.43
CA ASP A 179 -13.79 -2.96 15.13
C ASP A 179 -13.50 -1.51 14.66
N GLU A 180 -13.04 -0.63 15.56
CA GLU A 180 -12.48 0.68 15.20
C GLU A 180 -10.97 0.61 14.87
N LEU A 181 -10.28 -0.48 15.25
CA LEU A 181 -8.84 -0.71 15.02
C LEU A 181 -8.54 -1.43 13.70
N THR A 182 -9.56 -1.75 12.89
CA THR A 182 -9.42 -2.33 11.54
C THR A 182 -8.81 -1.35 10.52
N GLU A 183 -8.58 -0.08 10.88
CA GLU A 183 -7.62 0.79 10.20
C GLU A 183 -6.19 0.29 10.51
N LEU A 184 -5.85 -0.86 9.93
CA LEU A 184 -4.59 -1.55 10.15
C LEU A 184 -3.42 -0.93 9.36
N VAL A 185 -3.69 0.15 8.63
CA VAL A 185 -2.74 0.86 7.77
C VAL A 185 -2.97 2.37 7.85
N ASP A 186 -2.12 3.06 8.61
CA ASP A 186 -2.18 4.52 8.75
C ASP A 186 -1.67 5.25 7.49
N LEU A 187 -0.64 4.68 6.83
CA LEU A 187 -0.01 5.21 5.62
C LEU A 187 0.57 4.09 4.77
N SER A 188 0.47 4.24 3.45
CA SER A 188 1.14 3.39 2.47
C SER A 188 1.79 4.25 1.39
N CYS A 189 3.03 3.94 1.04
CA CYS A 189 3.66 4.53 -0.13
C CYS A 189 4.34 3.46 -0.98
N PHE A 190 4.56 3.78 -2.26
CA PHE A 190 5.28 2.91 -3.15
C PHE A 190 6.18 3.67 -4.11
N SER A 191 7.24 3.00 -4.57
CA SER A 191 8.15 3.50 -5.59
C SER A 191 8.74 2.37 -6.42
N LEU A 192 9.25 2.71 -7.59
CA LEU A 192 9.94 1.78 -8.46
C LEU A 192 11.46 1.95 -8.31
N HIS A 193 12.19 0.84 -8.16
CA HIS A 193 13.63 0.84 -7.96
C HIS A 193 14.34 -0.06 -8.96
N ARG A 194 15.62 0.25 -9.26
CA ARG A 194 16.52 -0.56 -10.07
C ARG A 194 17.52 -1.30 -9.18
N GLN A 195 17.73 -2.59 -9.48
CA GLN A 195 18.75 -3.44 -8.84
C GLN A 195 20.18 -2.94 -9.03
#